data_AF-A0A2G2E8B6-F1
#
_entry.id   AF-A0A2G2E8B6-F1
#
_cell.length_a   1.000
_cell.length_b   1.000
_cell.length_c   1.000
_cell.angle_alpha   90.00
_cell.angle_beta   90.00
_cell.angle_gamma   90.00
#
_symmetry.space_group_name_H-M   'P 1'
#
loop_
_entity.id
_entity.type
_entity.pdbx_description
1 polymer ?
#
loop_
_entity_poly.entity_id
_entity_poly.type
_entity_poly.pdbx_seq_one_letter_code
_entity_poly.pdbx_strand_id
1 'polypeptide(L)'
;MNCKVHFYLLNDDFSVEHAEANHEGKESENNRLHEWEDELDITTEVTGMEMHEGASFPLQGQHPDGKDFHFDIKGMRLFELLGEQKTVLGCSESLFDSYEWIEGDNYTLKIYLKDYEPLTNPIPGMYITAQEFPKELMF
;
A
#
# COMPACT_ATOMS: atom_id res chain seq x y z
N MET A 1 -5.67 -14.73 -14.14
CA MET A 1 -5.88 -15.35 -12.80
C MET A 1 -6.46 -14.31 -11.84
N ASN A 2 -7.12 -14.71 -10.76
CA ASN A 2 -7.56 -13.77 -9.72
C ASN A 2 -6.34 -13.32 -8.90
N CYS A 3 -6.40 -12.13 -8.31
CA CYS A 3 -5.33 -11.59 -7.47
C CYS A 3 -5.90 -11.04 -6.16
N LYS A 4 -5.25 -11.35 -5.05
CA LYS A 4 -5.46 -10.71 -3.75
C LYS A 4 -4.31 -9.77 -3.46
N VAL A 5 -4.61 -8.58 -2.95
CA VAL A 5 -3.59 -7.63 -2.51
C VAL A 5 -3.76 -7.33 -1.03
N HIS A 6 -2.67 -7.47 -0.28
CA HIS A 6 -2.60 -7.15 1.14
C HIS A 6 -1.65 -5.98 1.36
N PHE A 7 -2.07 -5.05 2.21
CA PHE A 7 -1.21 -4.02 2.76
C PHE A 7 -1.06 -4.26 4.26
N TYR A 8 0.17 -4.21 4.75
CA TYR A 8 0.51 -4.35 6.17
C TYR A 8 1.25 -3.10 6.62
N LEU A 9 0.76 -2.43 7.68
CA LEU A 9 1.56 -1.43 8.37
C LEU A 9 2.37 -2.13 9.46
N LEU A 10 3.70 -2.05 9.35
CA LEU A 10 4.62 -2.61 10.33
C LEU A 10 4.49 -1.86 11.66
N ASN A 11 4.49 -2.61 12.76
CA ASN A 11 4.53 -2.03 14.09
C ASN A 11 5.99 -1.73 14.47
N ASP A 12 6.34 -0.45 14.58
CA ASP A 12 7.69 0.01 14.97
C ASP A 12 8.07 -0.36 16.42
N ASP A 13 7.08 -0.59 17.28
CA ASP A 13 7.26 -1.06 18.67
C ASP A 13 7.42 -2.59 18.77
N PHE A 14 7.38 -3.33 17.65
CA PHE A 14 7.58 -4.79 17.67
C PHE A 14 8.97 -5.15 18.22
N SER A 15 8.98 -5.84 19.36
CA SER A 15 10.20 -6.31 20.00
C SER A 15 10.54 -7.72 19.53
N VAL A 16 11.53 -7.81 18.64
CA VAL A 16 12.09 -9.10 18.20
C VAL A 16 12.64 -9.89 19.41
N GLU A 17 13.34 -9.22 20.32
CA GLU A 17 13.89 -9.86 21.52
C GLU A 17 12.80 -10.48 22.41
N HIS A 18 11.69 -9.76 22.61
CA HIS A 18 10.56 -10.28 23.39
C HIS A 18 9.91 -11.47 22.69
N ALA A 19 9.74 -11.40 21.36
CA ALA A 19 9.18 -12.48 20.55
C ALA A 19 10.05 -13.74 20.63
N GLU A 20 11.37 -13.61 20.46
CA GLU A 20 12.30 -14.74 20.55
C GLU A 20 12.32 -15.37 21.94
N ALA A 21 12.33 -14.56 22.99
CA ALA A 21 12.41 -15.05 24.37
C ALA A 21 11.13 -15.73 24.87
N ASN A 22 9.95 -15.29 24.40
CA ASN A 22 8.67 -15.69 24.99
C ASN A 22 7.70 -16.38 24.02
N HIS A 23 7.91 -16.24 22.71
CA HIS A 23 6.95 -16.62 21.68
C HIS A 23 7.58 -17.28 20.44
N GLU A 24 8.78 -17.88 20.56
CA GLU A 24 9.50 -18.54 19.45
C GLU A 24 9.76 -17.63 18.23
N GLY A 25 9.95 -16.33 18.47
CA GLY A 25 10.14 -15.33 17.43
C GLY A 25 8.84 -14.90 16.73
N LYS A 26 7.68 -15.36 17.20
CA LYS A 26 6.36 -15.01 16.65
C LYS A 26 5.73 -13.84 17.41
N GLU A 27 4.81 -13.18 16.74
CA GLU A 27 3.99 -12.14 17.35
C GLU A 27 3.09 -12.69 18.48
N SER A 28 2.69 -11.80 19.36
CA SER A 28 1.74 -12.09 20.44
C SER A 28 0.77 -10.93 20.62
N GLU A 29 -0.26 -11.11 21.45
CA GLU A 29 -1.27 -10.08 21.68
C GLU A 29 -0.68 -8.74 22.15
N ASN A 30 0.41 -8.80 22.93
CA ASN A 30 1.12 -7.63 23.45
C ASN A 30 2.38 -7.25 22.66
N ASN A 31 2.65 -7.92 21.53
CA ASN A 31 3.82 -7.70 20.68
C ASN A 31 3.46 -8.08 19.24
N ARG A 32 2.59 -7.26 18.62
CA ARG A 32 2.06 -7.49 17.28
C ARG A 32 3.08 -7.05 16.23
N LEU A 33 3.18 -7.79 15.13
CA LEU A 33 4.10 -7.41 14.05
C LEU A 33 3.51 -6.32 13.16
N HIS A 34 2.19 -6.31 12.99
CA HIS A 34 1.47 -5.35 12.16
C HIS A 34 0.49 -4.53 13.00
N GLU A 35 0.47 -3.22 12.80
CA GLU A 35 -0.53 -2.32 13.40
C GLU A 35 -1.91 -2.52 12.79
N TRP A 36 -1.96 -2.66 11.46
CA TRP A 36 -3.18 -2.99 10.72
C TRP A 36 -2.88 -3.73 9.43
N GLU A 37 -3.93 -4.36 8.89
CA GLU A 37 -3.96 -5.02 7.59
C GLU A 37 -5.15 -4.49 6.78
N ASP A 38 -4.94 -4.30 5.47
CA ASP A 38 -5.99 -4.05 4.48
C ASP A 38 -5.93 -5.11 3.38
N GLU A 39 -7.10 -5.56 2.90
CA GLU A 39 -7.22 -6.61 1.89
C GLU A 39 -8.10 -6.13 0.72
N LEU A 40 -7.60 -6.30 -0.50
CA LEU A 40 -8.29 -5.97 -1.74
C LEU A 40 -8.40 -7.20 -2.63
N ASP A 41 -9.62 -7.48 -3.10
CA ASP A 41 -9.89 -8.47 -4.13
C ASP A 41 -9.87 -7.82 -5.52
N ILE A 42 -8.95 -8.26 -6.37
CA ILE A 42 -8.89 -7.83 -7.77
C ILE A 42 -9.86 -8.66 -8.58
N THR A 43 -10.88 -7.99 -9.11
CA THR A 43 -12.00 -8.63 -9.82
C THR A 43 -11.72 -8.82 -11.31
N THR A 44 -10.68 -8.16 -11.84
CA THR A 44 -10.23 -8.32 -13.22
C THR A 44 -9.16 -9.38 -13.34
N GLU A 45 -9.02 -9.96 -14.52
CA GLU A 45 -7.98 -10.94 -14.78
C GLU A 45 -6.58 -10.30 -14.69
N VAL A 46 -5.71 -10.88 -13.86
CA VAL A 46 -4.30 -10.50 -13.75
C VAL A 46 -3.43 -11.57 -14.43
N THR A 47 -2.41 -11.12 -15.17
CA THR A 47 -1.42 -11.96 -15.85
C THR A 47 0.01 -11.73 -15.37
N GLY A 48 0.23 -10.74 -14.51
CA GLY A 48 1.54 -10.39 -13.96
C GLY A 48 1.52 -9.05 -13.25
N MET A 49 2.70 -8.57 -12.87
CA MET A 49 2.87 -7.30 -12.18
C MET A 49 4.17 -6.62 -12.62
N GLU A 50 4.13 -5.31 -12.81
CA GLU A 50 5.31 -4.45 -12.96
C GLU A 50 5.41 -3.49 -11.77
N MET A 51 6.62 -3.28 -11.27
CA MET A 51 6.88 -2.33 -10.18
C MET A 51 7.60 -1.10 -10.74
N HIS A 52 7.12 0.08 -10.36
CA HIS A 52 7.69 1.36 -10.76
C HIS A 52 8.16 2.12 -9.51
N GLU A 53 9.43 2.53 -9.50
CA GLU A 53 10.06 3.22 -8.36
C GLU A 53 10.16 4.73 -8.60
N GLY A 54 9.87 5.54 -7.58
CA GLY A 54 9.95 7.01 -7.69
C GLY A 54 9.05 7.60 -8.78
N ALA A 55 7.98 6.89 -9.12
CA ALA A 55 7.05 7.26 -10.17
C ALA A 55 6.17 8.45 -9.74
N SER A 56 5.44 9.01 -10.70
CA SER A 56 4.42 10.04 -10.45
C SER A 56 3.04 9.42 -10.62
N PHE A 57 2.16 9.63 -9.65
CA PHE A 57 0.77 9.16 -9.68
C PHE A 57 -0.19 10.36 -9.87
N PRO A 58 -1.02 10.36 -10.93
CA PRO A 58 -1.99 11.43 -11.15
C PRO A 58 -3.22 11.22 -10.27
N LEU A 59 -3.37 12.03 -9.23
CA LEU A 59 -4.55 12.10 -8.39
C LEU A 59 -5.52 13.13 -8.94
N GLN A 60 -6.71 12.69 -9.36
CA GLN A 60 -7.71 13.54 -9.98
C GLN A 60 -9.12 13.17 -9.55
N GLY A 61 -10.01 14.15 -9.62
CA GLY A 61 -11.40 14.00 -9.21
C GLY A 61 -12.15 15.32 -9.31
N GLN A 62 -13.26 15.41 -8.59
CA GLN A 62 -14.12 16.59 -8.60
C GLN A 62 -14.45 17.02 -7.17
N HIS A 63 -14.36 18.33 -6.91
CA HIS A 63 -14.80 18.94 -5.67
C HIS A 63 -16.34 18.89 -5.54
N PRO A 64 -16.90 19.04 -4.33
CA PRO A 64 -18.35 19.09 -4.14
C PRO A 64 -19.08 20.20 -4.91
N ASP A 65 -18.37 21.26 -5.31
CA ASP A 65 -18.90 22.36 -6.12
C ASP A 65 -18.89 22.07 -7.64
N GLY A 66 -18.45 20.87 -8.03
CA GLY A 66 -18.38 20.42 -9.42
C GLY A 66 -17.11 20.85 -10.15
N LYS A 67 -16.13 21.48 -9.48
CA LYS A 67 -14.84 21.80 -10.11
C LYS A 67 -13.89 20.60 -10.10
N ASP A 68 -13.32 20.29 -11.25
CA ASP A 68 -12.31 19.25 -11.37
C ASP A 68 -10.99 19.68 -10.72
N PHE A 69 -10.27 18.72 -10.14
CA PHE A 69 -8.90 18.89 -9.67
C PHE A 69 -7.99 17.82 -10.27
N HIS A 70 -6.71 18.13 -10.36
CA HIS A 70 -5.68 17.23 -10.84
C HIS A 70 -4.34 17.59 -10.19
N PHE A 71 -3.69 16.62 -9.56
CA PHE A 71 -2.40 16.74 -8.91
C PHE A 71 -1.51 15.56 -9.26
N ASP A 72 -0.25 15.84 -9.58
CA ASP A 72 0.78 14.82 -9.76
C ASP A 72 1.51 14.57 -8.43
N ILE A 73 1.26 13.41 -7.82
CA ILE A 73 1.93 12.97 -6.60
C ILE A 73 3.23 12.28 -6.99
N LYS A 74 4.37 12.90 -6.67
CA LYS A 74 5.70 12.40 -7.02
C LYS A 74 6.23 11.47 -5.93
N GLY A 75 7.23 10.66 -6.28
CA GLY A 75 7.92 9.83 -5.29
C GLY A 75 7.04 8.67 -4.83
N MET A 76 6.43 7.96 -5.78
CA MET A 76 5.55 6.84 -5.49
C MET A 76 6.19 5.51 -5.90
N ARG A 77 6.02 4.50 -5.04
CA ARG A 77 6.23 3.09 -5.35
C ARG A 77 4.92 2.52 -5.88
N LEU A 78 4.84 2.27 -7.18
CA LEU A 78 3.62 1.78 -7.84
C LEU A 78 3.76 0.31 -8.26
N PHE A 79 2.69 -0.44 -8.06
CA PHE A 79 2.51 -1.81 -8.50
C PHE A 79 1.41 -1.81 -9.57
N GLU A 80 1.81 -2.03 -10.81
CA GLU A 80 0.90 -2.14 -11.94
C GLU A 80 0.58 -3.61 -12.20
N LEU A 81 -0.64 -4.01 -11.86
CA LEU A 81 -1.16 -5.33 -12.18
C LEU A 81 -1.50 -5.37 -13.67
N LEU A 82 -0.83 -6.27 -14.39
CA LEU A 82 -1.00 -6.48 -15.81
C LEU A 82 -2.22 -7.38 -16.08
N GLY A 83 -2.95 -7.10 -17.15
CA GLY A 83 -4.12 -7.86 -17.58
C GLY A 83 -4.81 -7.17 -18.76
N GLU A 84 -6.07 -7.52 -19.03
CA GLU A 84 -6.89 -6.78 -20.01
C GLU A 84 -7.10 -5.32 -19.58
N GLN A 85 -7.23 -5.11 -18.26
CA GLN A 85 -7.31 -3.80 -17.63
C GLN A 85 -6.16 -3.66 -16.62
N LYS A 86 -5.40 -2.58 -16.75
CA LYS A 86 -4.32 -2.25 -15.82
C LYS A 86 -4.92 -1.71 -14.53
N THR A 87 -4.53 -2.31 -13.41
CA THR A 87 -4.87 -1.82 -12.08
C THR A 87 -3.60 -1.33 -11.41
N VAL A 88 -3.59 -0.09 -10.93
CA VAL A 88 -2.44 0.51 -10.26
C VAL A 88 -2.74 0.65 -8.78
N LEU A 89 -1.82 0.14 -7.98
CA LEU A 89 -1.80 0.21 -6.53
C LEU A 89 -0.45 0.81 -6.13
N GLY A 90 -0.32 1.30 -4.91
CA GLY A 90 0.97 1.81 -4.49
C GLY A 90 0.96 2.58 -3.20
N CYS A 91 2.14 3.10 -2.89
CA CYS A 91 2.35 3.95 -1.74
C CYS A 91 3.41 5.01 -2.00
N SER A 92 3.44 6.04 -1.17
CA SER A 92 4.59 6.94 -1.07
C SER A 92 5.88 6.15 -0.86
N GLU A 93 6.95 6.54 -1.56
CA GLU A 93 8.25 5.86 -1.50
C GLU A 93 8.82 5.84 -0.08
N SER A 94 8.52 6.87 0.73
CA SER A 94 8.95 6.95 2.13
C SER A 94 8.23 5.95 3.04
N LEU A 95 7.00 5.52 2.68
CA LEU A 95 6.26 4.49 3.41
C LEU A 95 6.69 3.08 3.01
N PHE A 96 7.21 2.89 1.80
CA PHE A 96 7.53 1.57 1.29
C PHE A 96 8.64 0.90 2.10
N ASP A 97 8.38 -0.31 2.60
CA ASP A 97 9.40 -1.19 3.20
C ASP A 97 9.82 -2.29 2.22
N SER A 98 8.89 -3.16 1.89
CA SER A 98 9.13 -4.36 1.09
C SER A 98 7.83 -4.86 0.44
N TYR A 99 7.95 -5.83 -0.46
CA TYR A 99 6.81 -6.52 -1.04
C TYR A 99 7.11 -8.00 -1.27
N GLU A 100 6.06 -8.81 -1.34
CA GLU A 100 6.12 -10.19 -1.80
C GLU A 100 5.12 -10.38 -2.94
N TRP A 101 5.60 -10.93 -4.06
CA TRP A 101 4.76 -11.36 -5.16
C TRP A 101 4.76 -12.89 -5.22
N ILE A 102 3.59 -13.49 -4.97
CA ILE A 102 3.43 -14.93 -4.88
C ILE A 102 2.62 -15.40 -6.08
N GLU A 103 3.23 -16.29 -6.86
CA GLU A 103 2.60 -16.95 -8.01
C GLU A 103 2.16 -18.36 -7.60
N GLY A 104 0.86 -18.60 -7.55
CA GLY A 104 0.25 -19.91 -7.29
C GLY A 104 -0.95 -20.15 -8.20
N ASP A 105 -1.97 -20.85 -7.70
CA ASP A 105 -3.25 -21.00 -8.43
C ASP A 105 -3.94 -19.63 -8.65
N ASN A 106 -3.71 -18.69 -7.73
CA ASN A 106 -4.04 -17.27 -7.83
C ASN A 106 -2.79 -16.46 -7.51
N TYR A 107 -2.79 -15.19 -7.90
CA TYR A 107 -1.75 -14.27 -7.51
C TYR A 107 -2.01 -13.67 -6.13
N THR A 108 -0.94 -13.40 -5.38
CA THR A 108 -1.02 -12.63 -4.15
C THR A 108 0.11 -11.62 -4.10
N LEU A 109 -0.25 -10.35 -3.94
CA LEU A 109 0.68 -9.27 -3.69
C LEU A 109 0.57 -8.85 -2.22
N LYS A 110 1.68 -8.88 -1.50
CA LYS A 110 1.78 -8.30 -0.15
C LYS A 110 2.68 -7.09 -0.19
N ILE A 111 2.25 -5.97 0.37
CA ILE A 111 3.01 -4.72 0.45
C ILE A 111 3.13 -4.34 1.92
N TYR A 112 4.37 -4.12 2.36
CA TYR A 112 4.68 -3.76 3.74
C TYR A 112 5.04 -2.27 3.80
N LEU A 113 4.41 -1.56 4.73
CA LEU A 113 4.54 -0.13 4.94
C LEU A 113 5.21 0.15 6.28
N LYS A 114 6.07 1.15 6.34
CA LYS A 114 6.72 1.67 7.56
C LYS A 114 5.78 2.62 8.29
N ASP A 115 5.83 2.62 9.62
CA ASP A 115 5.01 3.50 10.48
C ASP A 115 5.77 4.78 10.90
N TYR A 116 6.33 5.51 9.92
CA TYR A 116 7.10 6.72 10.21
C TYR A 116 6.29 8.00 10.17
N GLU A 117 5.26 8.05 9.33
CA GLU A 117 4.51 9.27 9.06
C GLU A 117 3.01 8.97 8.94
N PRO A 118 2.14 9.90 9.37
CA PRO A 118 0.72 9.81 9.09
C PRO A 118 0.47 9.64 7.59
N LEU A 119 -0.38 8.69 7.24
CA LEU A 119 -0.74 8.37 5.86
C LEU A 119 -2.24 8.52 5.62
N THR A 120 -2.62 8.64 4.35
CA THR A 120 -3.99 8.66 3.88
C THR A 120 -4.17 7.67 2.73
N ASN A 121 -5.38 7.15 2.57
CA ASN A 121 -5.77 6.23 1.50
C ASN A 121 -6.91 6.85 0.66
N PRO A 122 -6.62 7.85 -0.20
CA PRO A 122 -7.65 8.59 -0.94
C PRO A 122 -8.42 7.74 -1.96
N ILE A 123 -7.81 6.66 -2.44
CA ILE A 123 -8.38 5.72 -3.41
C ILE A 123 -7.93 4.32 -2.97
N PRO A 124 -8.81 3.31 -2.94
CA PRO A 124 -8.45 1.96 -2.48
C PRO A 124 -7.12 1.47 -3.08
N GLY A 125 -6.18 1.11 -2.20
CA GLY A 125 -4.87 0.60 -2.56
C GLY A 125 -3.82 1.67 -2.92
N MET A 126 -4.07 2.94 -2.62
CA MET A 126 -3.13 4.05 -2.80
C MET A 126 -2.86 4.75 -1.47
N TYR A 127 -1.71 4.49 -0.85
CA TYR A 127 -1.35 5.06 0.46
C TYR A 127 -0.34 6.20 0.32
N ILE A 128 -0.71 7.42 0.69
CA ILE A 128 0.12 8.62 0.49
C ILE A 128 0.45 9.23 1.85
N THR A 129 1.69 9.64 2.09
CA THR A 129 2.04 10.39 3.31
C THR A 129 1.31 11.73 3.36
N ALA A 130 1.01 12.22 4.56
CA ALA A 130 0.42 13.54 4.74
C ALA A 130 1.33 14.67 4.20
N GLN A 131 2.64 14.45 4.08
CA GLN A 131 3.57 15.43 3.54
C GLN A 131 3.44 15.57 2.01
N GLU A 132 3.21 14.47 1.31
CA GLU A 132 3.11 14.43 -0.15
C GLU A 132 1.67 14.65 -0.65
N PHE A 133 0.68 14.44 0.22
CA PHE A 133 -0.71 14.65 -0.13
C PHE A 133 -1.02 16.14 -0.40
N PRO A 134 -1.81 16.49 -1.44
CA PRO A 134 -2.10 17.88 -1.77
C PRO A 134 -2.84 18.59 -0.64
N LYS A 135 -2.28 19.72 -0.18
CA LYS A 135 -2.82 20.49 0.96
C LYS A 135 -4.21 21.04 0.66
N GLU A 136 -4.48 21.32 -0.61
CA GLU A 136 -5.75 21.79 -1.14
C GLU A 136 -6.89 20.77 -1.00
N LEU A 137 -6.54 19.49 -0.79
CA LEU A 137 -7.49 18.40 -0.58
C LEU A 137 -7.61 18.01 0.91
N MET A 138 -6.83 18.62 1.80
CA MET A 138 -6.93 18.44 3.24
C MET A 138 -7.96 19.43 3.81
N PHE A 139 -9.08 18.90 4.32
CA PHE A 139 -10.18 19.69 4.91
C PHE A 139 -10.23 19.53 6.43
#